data_AF-A0A519Z112-F1
#
_entry.id   AF-A0A519Z112-F1
#
_cell.length_a   1.000
_cell.length_b   1.000
_cell.length_c   1.000
_cell.angle_alpha   90.00
_cell.angle_beta   90.00
_cell.angle_gamma   90.00
#
_symmetry.space_group_name_H-M   'P 1'
#
loop_
_entity.id
_entity.type
_entity.pdbx_description
1 polymer ?
#
loop_
_entity_poly.entity_id
_entity_poly.type
_entity_poly.pdbx_seq_one_letter_code
_entity_poly.pdbx_strand_id
1 'polypeptide(L)'
;MPVTSTQRILVAQQFVRFGFGEHIEAGAPFYSADFLTQELTTTEVQAVLSVVERFNAFSGGAVAGAIERFRGRVRSWRFGRAGAPVLVVTLPYWTHQVEEEPLGAPTGTLITDQDHLALVEELRQLFVKDLDVLKFEPYPGVAHSWAAWWR
;
A
#
# COMPACT_ATOMS: atom_id res chain seq x y z
N MET A 1 3.32 15.50 3.85
CA MET A 1 2.67 14.78 2.73
C MET A 1 1.46 15.59 2.26
N PRO A 2 0.99 15.46 1.00
CA PRO A 2 -0.25 16.12 0.60
C PRO A 2 -1.42 15.60 1.45
N VAL A 3 -2.30 16.51 1.84
CA VAL A 3 -3.52 16.18 2.59
C VAL A 3 -4.41 15.30 1.71
N THR A 4 -4.91 14.19 2.26
CA THR A 4 -5.89 13.31 1.60
C THR A 4 -7.01 14.17 1.00
N SER A 5 -7.27 14.03 -0.29
CA SER A 5 -8.35 14.77 -0.96
C SER A 5 -9.15 13.85 -1.88
N THR A 6 -10.44 14.12 -2.01
CA THR A 6 -11.33 13.37 -2.92
C THR A 6 -10.78 13.33 -4.34
N GLN A 7 -10.23 14.45 -4.83
CA GLN A 7 -9.65 14.51 -6.16
C GLN A 7 -8.45 13.57 -6.32
N ARG A 8 -7.56 13.50 -5.32
CA ARG A 8 -6.39 12.62 -5.36
C ARG A 8 -6.80 11.14 -5.34
N ILE A 9 -7.81 10.79 -4.54
CA ILE A 9 -8.39 9.44 -4.52
C ILE A 9 -8.93 9.06 -5.91
N LEU A 10 -9.73 9.93 -6.54
CA LEU A 10 -10.31 9.66 -7.86
C LEU A 10 -9.23 9.44 -8.94
N VAL A 11 -8.19 10.28 -8.96
CA VAL A 11 -7.08 10.13 -9.90
C VAL A 11 -6.30 8.83 -9.65
N ALA A 12 -6.03 8.49 -8.39
CA ALA A 12 -5.34 7.25 -8.04
C ALA A 12 -6.16 6.01 -8.42
N GLN A 13 -7.48 6.02 -8.18
CA GLN A 13 -8.37 4.95 -8.61
C GLN A 13 -8.37 4.78 -10.12
N GLN A 14 -8.41 5.89 -10.89
CA GLN A 14 -8.37 5.82 -12.35
C GLN A 14 -7.04 5.24 -12.86
N PHE A 15 -5.93 5.62 -12.23
CA PHE A 15 -4.62 5.06 -12.57
C PHE A 15 -4.58 3.54 -12.37
N VAL A 16 -5.15 3.04 -11.27
CA VAL A 16 -5.25 1.60 -11.01
C VAL A 16 -6.23 0.89 -11.93
N ARG A 17 -7.34 1.54 -12.31
CA ARG A 17 -8.24 1.01 -13.35
C ARG A 17 -7.51 0.79 -14.67
N PHE A 18 -6.64 1.71 -15.09
CA PHE A 18 -5.83 1.50 -16.29
C PHE A 18 -4.84 0.34 -16.13
N GLY A 19 -4.19 0.21 -14.98
CA GLY A 19 -3.24 -0.87 -14.77
C GLY A 19 -3.86 -2.27 -14.71
N PHE A 20 -5.07 -2.40 -14.15
CA PHE A 20 -5.82 -3.65 -14.07
C PHE A 20 -6.94 -3.76 -15.12
N GLY A 21 -6.87 -2.95 -16.19
CA GLY A 21 -7.95 -2.77 -17.17
C GLY A 21 -8.53 -4.09 -17.68
N GLU A 22 -7.68 -5.02 -18.12
CA GLU A 22 -8.08 -6.35 -18.58
C GLU A 22 -8.89 -7.20 -17.58
N HIS A 23 -8.77 -6.93 -16.27
CA HIS A 23 -9.43 -7.69 -15.21
C HIS A 23 -10.63 -6.94 -14.62
N ILE A 24 -10.77 -5.65 -14.94
CA ILE A 24 -11.89 -4.80 -14.51
C ILE A 24 -12.89 -4.64 -15.66
N GLU A 25 -12.40 -4.50 -16.89
CA GLU A 25 -13.17 -4.28 -18.10
C GLU A 25 -12.68 -5.24 -19.20
N ALA A 26 -13.52 -6.20 -19.56
CA ALA A 26 -13.20 -7.16 -20.62
C ALA A 26 -12.98 -6.44 -21.95
N GLY A 27 -11.79 -6.62 -22.54
CA GLY A 27 -11.42 -5.97 -23.81
C GLY A 27 -10.89 -4.53 -23.67
N ALA A 28 -10.42 -4.14 -22.48
CA ALA A 28 -9.79 -2.84 -22.26
C ALA A 28 -8.70 -2.56 -23.33
N PRO A 29 -8.84 -1.47 -24.13
CA PRO A 29 -7.96 -1.20 -25.27
C PRO A 29 -6.58 -0.68 -24.87
N PHE A 30 -6.40 -0.31 -23.60
CA PHE A 30 -5.16 0.22 -23.05
C PHE A 30 -5.03 -0.22 -21.59
N TYR A 31 -3.88 -0.80 -21.26
CA TYR A 31 -3.54 -1.15 -19.88
C TYR A 31 -2.04 -1.16 -19.68
N SER A 32 -1.61 -1.16 -18.41
CA SER A 32 -0.21 -1.28 -18.02
C SER A 32 -0.04 -2.46 -17.07
N ALA A 33 0.65 -3.50 -17.54
CA ALA A 33 0.88 -4.72 -16.76
C ALA A 33 1.91 -4.54 -15.62
N ASP A 34 2.63 -3.42 -15.61
CA ASP A 34 3.68 -3.07 -14.66
C ASP A 34 3.59 -1.60 -14.28
N PHE A 35 3.15 -1.31 -13.06
CA PHE A 35 3.07 0.05 -12.54
C PHE A 35 3.08 0.05 -11.01
N LEU A 36 3.39 1.22 -10.44
CA LEU A 36 3.25 1.48 -9.02
C LEU A 36 2.77 2.91 -8.80
N THR A 37 1.82 3.12 -7.89
CA THR A 37 1.35 4.46 -7.54
C THR A 37 2.45 5.29 -6.87
N GLN A 38 2.23 6.59 -6.80
CA GLN A 38 2.92 7.43 -5.81
C GLN A 38 2.55 7.00 -4.38
N GLU A 39 3.26 7.54 -3.38
CA GLU A 39 2.95 7.34 -1.96
C GLU A 39 1.51 7.80 -1.66
N LEU A 40 0.74 6.92 -1.02
CA LEU A 40 -0.65 7.08 -0.62
C LEU A 40 -0.78 6.95 0.90
N THR A 41 -1.76 7.65 1.48
CA THR A 41 -2.20 7.38 2.87
C THR A 41 -3.03 6.10 2.91
N THR A 42 -3.30 5.57 4.11
CA THR A 42 -4.16 4.40 4.34
C THR A 42 -5.54 4.64 3.73
N THR A 43 -6.11 5.83 3.93
CA THR A 43 -7.38 6.24 3.29
C THR A 43 -7.34 6.11 1.77
N GLU A 44 -6.28 6.64 1.15
CA GLU A 44 -6.14 6.64 -0.30
C GLU A 44 -5.92 5.23 -0.86
N VAL A 45 -5.04 4.44 -0.24
CA VAL A 45 -4.76 3.09 -0.71
C VAL A 45 -5.95 2.16 -0.51
N GLN A 46 -6.75 2.31 0.54
CA GLN A 46 -7.99 1.54 0.72
C GLN A 46 -8.98 1.77 -0.42
N ALA A 47 -9.18 3.03 -0.80
CA ALA A 47 -10.04 3.39 -1.91
C ALA A 47 -9.53 2.83 -3.25
N VAL A 48 -8.21 2.78 -3.42
CA VAL A 48 -7.56 2.25 -4.61
C VAL A 48 -7.60 0.71 -4.66
N LEU A 49 -7.32 0.03 -3.55
CA LEU A 49 -7.38 -1.45 -3.46
C LEU A 49 -8.78 -1.96 -3.81
N SER A 50 -9.81 -1.23 -3.38
CA SER A 50 -11.23 -1.56 -3.64
C SER A 50 -11.62 -1.49 -5.12
N VAL A 51 -10.79 -0.90 -5.98
CA VAL A 51 -11.01 -0.91 -7.45
C VAL A 51 -10.84 -2.32 -8.03
N VAL A 52 -9.96 -3.12 -7.45
CA VAL A 52 -9.66 -4.49 -7.91
C VAL A 52 -10.38 -5.45 -6.97
N GLU A 53 -11.60 -5.88 -7.34
CA GLU A 53 -12.41 -6.75 -6.47
C GLU A 53 -11.69 -8.05 -6.14
N ARG A 54 -11.19 -8.75 -7.18
CA ARG A 54 -10.42 -9.98 -7.07
C ARG A 54 -9.36 -10.08 -8.17
N PHE A 55 -8.23 -10.67 -7.82
CA PHE A 55 -7.18 -11.11 -8.75
C PHE A 55 -6.57 -12.37 -8.14
N ASN A 56 -6.88 -13.56 -8.67
CA ASN A 56 -6.45 -14.83 -8.08
C ASN A 56 -6.72 -14.88 -6.56
N ALA A 57 -5.68 -14.93 -5.72
CA ALA A 57 -5.78 -14.92 -4.25
C ALA A 57 -5.97 -13.53 -3.64
N PHE A 58 -5.67 -12.46 -4.38
CA PHE A 58 -5.87 -11.09 -3.92
C PHE A 58 -7.36 -10.73 -3.89
N SER A 59 -7.81 -10.16 -2.77
CA SER A 59 -9.14 -9.55 -2.64
C SER A 59 -9.00 -8.10 -2.16
N GLY A 60 -9.34 -7.14 -3.02
CA GLY A 60 -9.15 -5.71 -2.73
C GLY A 60 -9.87 -5.27 -1.46
N GLY A 61 -11.11 -5.71 -1.26
CA GLY A 61 -11.89 -5.39 -0.06
C GLY A 61 -11.29 -5.99 1.22
N ALA A 62 -10.81 -7.24 1.19
CA ALA A 62 -10.21 -7.89 2.35
C ALA A 62 -8.88 -7.21 2.75
N VAL A 63 -8.02 -6.92 1.76
CA VAL A 63 -6.75 -6.23 1.98
C VAL A 63 -7.00 -4.80 2.49
N ALA A 64 -7.93 -4.05 1.88
CA ALA A 64 -8.27 -2.69 2.31
C ALA A 64 -8.76 -2.64 3.77
N GLY A 65 -9.64 -3.56 4.18
CA GLY A 65 -10.09 -3.63 5.57
C GLY A 65 -8.97 -4.03 6.54
N ALA A 66 -8.13 -4.97 6.14
CA ALA A 66 -7.06 -5.50 6.96
C ALA A 66 -5.96 -4.48 7.32
N ILE A 67 -5.61 -3.58 6.39
CA ILE A 67 -4.54 -2.59 6.58
C ILE A 67 -4.93 -1.41 7.46
N GLU A 68 -6.22 -1.24 7.77
CA GLU A 68 -6.72 -0.16 8.64
C GLU A 68 -5.99 -0.11 9.99
N ARG A 69 -5.64 -1.29 10.55
CA ARG A 69 -4.93 -1.41 11.83
C ARG A 69 -3.54 -0.77 11.85
N PHE A 70 -3.00 -0.41 10.69
CA PHE A 70 -1.68 0.22 10.53
C PHE A 70 -1.77 1.71 10.26
N ARG A 71 -2.99 2.28 10.24
CA ARG A 71 -3.21 3.71 10.08
C ARG A 71 -2.42 4.50 11.12
N GLY A 72 -1.68 5.52 10.66
CA GLY A 72 -0.85 6.36 11.53
C GLY A 72 0.34 5.65 12.18
N ARG A 73 0.67 4.41 11.78
CA ARG A 73 1.86 3.66 12.22
C ARG A 73 2.88 3.48 11.10
N VAL A 74 2.43 3.64 9.86
CA VAL A 74 3.27 3.58 8.65
C VAL A 74 3.44 4.98 8.08
N ARG A 75 4.48 5.14 7.26
CA ARG A 75 4.72 6.40 6.57
C ARG A 75 3.81 6.56 5.37
N SER A 76 3.70 5.52 4.55
CA SER A 76 2.88 5.53 3.34
C SER A 76 2.74 4.13 2.74
N TRP A 77 1.82 4.05 1.79
CA TRP A 77 1.57 2.88 0.95
C TRP A 77 1.80 3.20 -0.52
N ARG A 78 2.11 2.19 -1.32
CA ARG A 78 2.03 2.25 -2.78
C ARG A 78 1.40 0.97 -3.29
N PHE A 79 0.50 1.08 -4.27
CA PHE A 79 -0.17 -0.08 -4.84
C PHE A 79 0.02 -0.11 -6.36
N GLY A 80 0.08 -1.31 -6.92
CA GLY A 80 0.14 -1.50 -8.35
C GLY A 80 0.25 -2.96 -8.71
N ARG A 81 0.97 -3.25 -9.80
CA ARG A 81 1.25 -4.62 -10.22
C ARG A 81 2.62 -4.73 -10.87
N ALA A 82 3.17 -5.92 -10.79
CA ALA A 82 4.32 -6.37 -11.58
C ALA A 82 3.98 -7.77 -12.11
N GLY A 83 3.18 -7.82 -13.17
CA GLY A 83 2.45 -9.03 -13.58
C GLY A 83 1.25 -9.39 -12.68
N ALA A 84 1.42 -9.30 -11.35
CA ALA A 84 0.39 -9.55 -10.32
C ALA A 84 0.35 -8.40 -9.28
N PRO A 85 -0.70 -8.27 -8.45
CA PRO A 85 -0.83 -7.21 -7.46
C PRO A 85 0.38 -7.11 -6.52
N VAL A 86 0.81 -5.88 -6.26
CA VAL A 86 1.89 -5.54 -5.33
C VAL A 86 1.44 -4.41 -4.43
N LEU A 87 1.56 -4.60 -3.12
CA LEU A 87 1.35 -3.56 -2.12
C LEU A 87 2.66 -3.32 -1.38
N VAL A 88 3.18 -2.10 -1.49
CA VAL A 88 4.40 -1.67 -0.82
C VAL A 88 4.02 -0.81 0.38
N VAL A 89 4.60 -1.11 1.53
CA VAL A 89 4.50 -0.31 2.75
C VAL A 89 5.85 0.32 3.02
N THR A 90 5.87 1.61 3.32
CA THR A 90 7.06 2.32 3.79
C THR A 90 6.88 2.63 5.27
N LEU A 91 7.87 2.24 6.08
CA LEU A 91 7.85 2.47 7.52
C LEU A 91 8.49 3.82 7.86
N PRO A 92 8.00 4.51 8.91
CA PRO A 92 8.58 5.74 9.40
C PRO A 92 9.96 5.48 10.01
N TYR A 93 10.91 6.38 9.85
CA TYR A 93 12.20 6.33 10.57
C TYR A 93 12.16 7.15 11.87
N TRP A 94 11.36 8.22 11.87
CA TRP A 94 11.05 9.04 13.03
C TRP A 94 9.55 8.99 13.34
N THR A 95 9.17 9.20 14.60
CA THR A 95 7.76 9.15 15.01
C THR A 95 6.85 10.14 14.28
N HIS A 96 7.39 11.28 13.81
CA HIS A 96 6.65 12.31 13.07
C HIS A 96 6.52 12.03 11.55
N GLN A 97 7.03 10.88 11.08
CA GLN A 97 7.00 10.51 9.67
C GLN A 97 5.85 9.57 9.33
N VAL A 98 4.80 9.57 10.14
CA VAL A 98 3.59 8.80 9.87
C VAL A 98 2.67 9.56 8.91
N GLU A 99 1.84 8.81 8.22
CA GLU A 99 0.81 9.41 7.37
C GLU A 99 -0.14 10.33 8.14
N GLU A 100 -0.78 11.26 7.43
CA GLU A 100 -1.84 12.14 7.96
C GLU A 100 -1.41 13.06 9.12
N GLU A 101 -0.12 13.11 9.50
CA GLU A 101 0.37 14.08 10.47
C GLU A 101 0.31 15.54 9.93
N PRO A 102 -0.14 16.51 10.74
CA PRO A 102 -0.15 17.91 10.35
C PRO A 102 1.27 18.40 10.04
N LEU A 103 1.42 19.13 8.94
CA LEU A 103 2.66 19.84 8.61
C LEU A 103 3.09 20.72 9.80
N GLY A 104 4.17 20.34 10.49
CA GLY A 104 4.78 21.18 11.53
C GLY A 104 4.98 20.56 12.92
N ALA A 105 4.82 19.25 13.12
CA ALA A 105 5.31 18.58 14.33
C ALA A 105 6.85 18.45 14.27
N PRO A 106 7.65 19.33 14.89
CA PRO A 106 9.08 19.48 14.54
C PRO A 106 9.99 18.49 15.29
N THR A 107 9.44 17.69 16.19
CA THR A 107 10.20 16.84 17.10
C THR A 107 9.56 15.48 17.20
N GLY A 108 10.17 14.51 16.51
CA GLY A 108 9.94 13.09 16.76
C GLY A 108 11.20 12.45 17.33
N THR A 109 11.05 11.32 17.98
CA THR A 109 12.18 10.47 18.37
C THR A 109 12.47 9.47 17.25
N LEU A 110 13.70 8.98 17.21
CA LEU A 110 14.02 7.82 16.37
C LEU A 110 13.16 6.65 16.82
N ILE A 111 12.62 5.92 15.86
CA ILE A 111 11.97 4.65 16.14
C ILE A 111 13.05 3.60 16.34
N THR A 112 12.90 2.79 17.40
CA THR A 112 13.93 1.78 17.72
C THR A 112 13.89 0.64 16.71
N ASP A 113 15.03 -0.04 16.53
CA ASP A 113 15.08 -1.23 15.67
C ASP A 113 14.10 -2.32 16.15
N GLN A 114 13.89 -2.42 17.46
CA GLN A 114 12.94 -3.36 18.05
C GLN A 114 11.50 -3.03 17.65
N ASP A 115 11.11 -1.75 17.66
CA ASP A 115 9.77 -1.31 17.24
C ASP A 115 9.57 -1.52 15.73
N HIS A 116 10.61 -1.28 14.91
CA HIS A 116 10.59 -1.61 13.47
C HIS A 116 10.37 -3.09 13.24
N LEU A 117 11.14 -3.94 13.91
CA LEU A 117 11.03 -5.40 13.77
C LEU A 117 9.65 -5.89 14.21
N ALA A 118 9.10 -5.36 15.30
CA ALA A 118 7.76 -5.70 15.77
C ALA A 118 6.70 -5.34 14.71
N LEU A 119 6.77 -4.14 14.12
CA LEU A 119 5.85 -3.71 13.07
C LEU A 119 5.98 -4.55 11.79
N VAL A 120 7.20 -4.88 11.38
CA VAL A 120 7.46 -5.78 10.24
C VAL A 120 6.87 -7.16 10.49
N GLU A 121 6.96 -7.68 11.71
CA GLU A 121 6.40 -9.00 12.05
C GLU A 121 4.88 -8.98 12.09
N GLU A 122 4.25 -7.91 12.59
CA GLU A 122 2.81 -7.72 12.49
C GLU A 122 2.33 -7.68 11.02
N LEU A 123 3.05 -6.96 10.16
CA LEU A 123 2.76 -6.88 8.72
C LEU A 123 2.96 -8.25 8.07
N ARG A 124 4.04 -8.98 8.42
CA ARG A 124 4.30 -10.32 7.92
C ARG A 124 3.19 -11.29 8.33
N GLN A 125 2.77 -11.25 9.59
CA GLN A 125 1.67 -12.06 10.10
C GLN A 125 0.39 -11.76 9.31
N LEU A 126 0.03 -10.47 9.16
CA LEU A 126 -1.13 -10.10 8.35
C LEU A 126 -1.03 -10.66 6.92
N PHE A 127 0.03 -10.30 6.20
CA PHE A 127 0.08 -10.56 4.77
C PHE A 127 0.26 -12.05 4.46
N VAL A 128 1.16 -12.73 5.16
CA VAL A 128 1.51 -14.13 4.89
C VAL A 128 0.50 -15.09 5.50
N LYS A 129 -0.06 -14.80 6.68
CA LYS A 129 -0.98 -15.73 7.34
C LYS A 129 -2.45 -15.44 7.06
N ASP A 130 -2.84 -14.16 7.01
CA ASP A 130 -4.25 -13.79 6.94
C ASP A 130 -4.71 -13.45 5.51
N LEU A 131 -3.80 -12.97 4.64
CA LEU A 131 -4.13 -12.46 3.29
C LEU A 131 -3.53 -13.26 2.12
N ASP A 132 -2.95 -14.42 2.40
CA ASP A 132 -2.42 -15.40 1.43
C ASP A 132 -1.51 -14.77 0.36
N VAL A 133 -0.62 -13.86 0.77
CA VAL A 133 0.41 -13.34 -0.14
C VAL A 133 1.41 -14.43 -0.48
N LEU A 134 1.92 -14.41 -1.71
CA LEU A 134 3.03 -15.28 -2.11
C LEU A 134 4.26 -15.05 -1.23
N LYS A 135 4.60 -13.77 -1.02
CA LYS A 135 5.77 -13.38 -0.25
C LYS A 135 5.64 -11.96 0.30
N PHE A 136 6.32 -11.73 1.42
CA PHE A 136 6.48 -10.44 2.07
C PHE A 136 7.94 -10.18 2.42
N GLU A 137 8.60 -9.27 1.70
CA GLU A 137 10.06 -9.07 1.72
C GLU A 137 10.42 -7.58 1.56
N PRO A 138 11.65 -7.16 1.91
CA PRO A 138 12.12 -5.80 1.66
C PRO A 138 11.97 -5.40 0.19
N TYR A 139 11.47 -4.18 -0.06
CA TYR A 139 11.28 -3.66 -1.40
C TYR A 139 12.57 -3.01 -1.92
N PRO A 140 13.11 -3.44 -3.08
CA PRO A 140 14.39 -2.97 -3.57
C PRO A 140 14.36 -1.47 -3.92
N GLY A 141 15.46 -0.78 -3.65
CA GLY A 141 15.65 0.62 -4.05
C GLY A 141 14.95 1.66 -3.16
N VAL A 142 14.18 1.25 -2.13
CA VAL A 142 13.57 2.18 -1.17
C VAL A 142 13.82 1.68 0.26
N ALA A 143 14.61 2.43 1.02
CA ALA A 143 14.91 2.11 2.41
C ALA A 143 13.63 2.04 3.26
N HIS A 144 13.65 1.18 4.28
CA HIS A 144 12.52 0.95 5.19
C HIS A 144 11.20 0.67 4.47
N SER A 145 11.26 -0.03 3.33
CA SER A 145 10.06 -0.44 2.60
C SER A 145 10.00 -1.95 2.45
N TRP A 146 8.80 -2.49 2.58
CA TRP A 146 8.49 -3.91 2.40
C TRP A 146 7.35 -4.03 1.41
N ALA A 147 7.30 -5.14 0.68
CA ALA A 147 6.25 -5.37 -0.28
C ALA A 147 5.62 -6.74 -0.09
N ALA A 148 4.31 -6.77 -0.29
CA ALA A 148 3.48 -7.95 -0.41
C ALA A 148 3.21 -8.19 -1.90
N TRP A 149 3.48 -9.40 -2.37
CA TRP A 149 3.19 -9.81 -3.74
C TRP A 149 2.16 -10.94 -3.73
N TRP A 150 1.14 -10.85 -4.57
CA TRP A 150 0.18 -11.94 -4.80
C TRP A 150 0.57 -12.74 -6.05
N ARG A 151 0.06 -13.98 -6.14
CA ARG A 151 0.09 -14.78 -7.38
C ARG A 151 -1.13 -14.46 -8.21
#